data_AF-A0A812PBN6-F1
#
_entry.id   AF-A0A812PBN6-F1
#
_cell.length_a   1.000
_cell.length_b   1.000
_cell.length_c   1.000
_cell.angle_alpha   90.00
_cell.angle_beta   90.00
_cell.angle_gamma   90.00
#
_symmetry.space_group_name_H-M   'P 1'
#
loop_
_entity.id
_entity.type
_entity.pdbx_description
1 polymer ?
#
loop_
_entity_poly.entity_id
_entity_poly.type
_entity_poly.pdbx_seq_one_letter_code
_entity_poly.pdbx_strand_id
1 'polypeptide(L)'
;MFAKASVGVTCWLALAAGVAAAPGSFRGSPGRDRAVALEEIQASLQEALEAVLSSEGAAKRSAHIEARVWQTFQSLPKNDVGRLAPKAVRYLVHSYFMKEHGWLIQGLDPHANQAEVSEVHEVSILQDKAPLLVESLLEARRSNHGLSLSDVVAMVGALERLIFDESLALLQASYAFNGLSAAEPIPQRSAHEVLTSYLLLFQLGSKANLTDTRLHHALKVLQDFERDTMLNYNFDMFRIVEELAHGYGKWQNTECMQMKGELMELDMDGDGRIPLNHFYRQQDNTKFSESVQYLQEIGALDESGREKKVRIANYLQGPSNCIASSSYYSICCLSECEGLLNELEAKVQAPTAEPAQLLDLVGHISSATVDAPRELPGGLVRRLQDIADHNEGQVPLHGRLFAEWLHYAFPHECPYPKVFQEAKALTPQFWAQKKMSVDAEERLEIASTAMLQPENATQATPGGEAEIAWSSEELLHAHEAPARKRGSARVALRCVMQLALLLGVLRAAAGSWQTLRSMAGFGDKAAKAALPF
;
A
#
# COMPACT_ATOMS: atom_id res chain seq x y z
N MET A 1 -13.69 24.55 -61.16
CA MET A 1 -13.43 24.14 -59.77
C MET A 1 -14.75 24.24 -59.01
N PHE A 2 -15.61 23.22 -59.19
CA PHE A 2 -15.79 22.03 -58.33
C PHE A 2 -16.53 22.39 -57.03
N ALA A 3 -17.85 22.19 -56.92
CA ALA A 3 -18.64 20.93 -56.80
C ALA A 3 -18.69 20.47 -55.33
N LYS A 4 -19.85 20.40 -54.65
CA LYS A 4 -20.95 19.39 -54.65
C LYS A 4 -21.01 18.84 -53.21
N ALA A 5 -22.09 18.99 -52.45
CA ALA A 5 -23.40 18.31 -52.49
C ALA A 5 -23.43 16.95 -51.75
N SER A 6 -24.38 16.87 -50.81
CA SER A 6 -25.20 15.75 -50.28
C SER A 6 -24.81 14.29 -50.56
N VAL A 7 -25.16 13.40 -49.61
CA VAL A 7 -26.25 12.40 -49.72
C VAL A 7 -26.20 11.47 -48.50
N GLY A 8 -27.38 11.11 -47.96
CA GLY A 8 -27.54 10.11 -46.91
C GLY A 8 -27.87 8.70 -47.42
N VAL A 9 -28.49 7.92 -46.51
CA VAL A 9 -29.37 6.75 -46.75
C VAL A 9 -28.72 5.34 -46.66
N THR A 10 -29.03 4.69 -45.53
CA THR A 10 -29.42 3.27 -45.27
C THR A 10 -28.55 2.06 -45.65
N CYS A 11 -28.33 1.21 -44.63
CA CYS A 11 -28.72 -0.21 -44.51
C CYS A 11 -28.47 -1.18 -45.69
N TRP A 12 -27.82 -2.32 -45.45
CA TRP A 12 -28.38 -3.69 -45.57
C TRP A 12 -27.34 -4.77 -45.23
N LEU A 13 -27.88 -5.89 -44.78
CA LEU A 13 -27.24 -7.11 -44.27
C LEU A 13 -26.94 -8.14 -45.40
N ALA A 14 -25.90 -8.95 -45.14
CA ALA A 14 -25.84 -10.42 -45.30
C ALA A 14 -25.33 -11.13 -46.59
N LEU A 15 -24.60 -12.24 -46.29
CA LEU A 15 -24.38 -13.52 -47.02
C LEU A 15 -23.47 -13.49 -48.27
N ALA A 16 -22.68 -14.52 -48.64
CA ALA A 16 -22.22 -15.79 -48.07
C ALA A 16 -21.28 -16.48 -49.12
N ALA A 17 -20.47 -17.45 -48.68
CA ALA A 17 -19.84 -18.56 -49.44
C ALA A 17 -18.79 -18.23 -50.53
N GLY A 18 -17.70 -18.98 -50.77
CA GLY A 18 -17.14 -20.22 -50.20
C GLY A 18 -16.05 -20.79 -51.14
N VAL A 19 -15.29 -21.80 -50.65
CA VAL A 19 -14.56 -22.87 -51.41
C VAL A 19 -13.23 -22.45 -52.09
N ALA A 20 -12.06 -23.12 -52.06
CA ALA A 20 -11.55 -24.37 -51.49
C ALA A 20 -10.00 -24.46 -51.57
N ALA A 21 -9.45 -25.26 -50.64
CA ALA A 21 -8.41 -26.29 -50.79
C ALA A 21 -6.88 -25.97 -50.79
N ALA A 22 -6.22 -26.69 -49.89
CA ALA A 22 -4.77 -26.88 -49.66
C ALA A 22 -4.18 -27.93 -50.66
N PRO A 23 -2.88 -28.36 -50.65
CA PRO A 23 -2.08 -28.78 -49.47
C PRO A 23 -0.55 -28.49 -49.49
N GLY A 24 0.12 -28.67 -48.33
CA GLY A 24 1.59 -28.81 -48.32
C GLY A 24 2.33 -28.68 -46.98
N SER A 25 2.52 -29.82 -46.29
CA SER A 25 3.71 -30.26 -45.53
C SER A 25 4.08 -29.72 -44.12
N PHE A 26 3.94 -30.64 -43.15
CA PHE A 26 4.80 -30.97 -42.00
C PHE A 26 5.92 -30.00 -41.54
N ARG A 27 5.80 -29.51 -40.31
CA ARG A 27 6.90 -29.35 -39.34
C ARG A 27 6.33 -29.46 -37.91
N GLY A 28 6.94 -30.32 -37.09
CA GLY A 28 6.45 -30.70 -35.76
C GLY A 28 6.34 -29.52 -34.79
N SER A 29 5.28 -29.52 -33.98
CA SER A 29 5.00 -28.51 -32.96
C SER A 29 5.27 -29.09 -31.57
N PRO A 30 6.22 -28.55 -30.78
CA PRO A 30 6.42 -28.90 -29.39
C PRO A 30 5.52 -28.08 -28.43
N GLY A 31 4.46 -27.43 -28.93
CA GLY A 31 3.68 -26.44 -28.18
C GLY A 31 2.37 -26.94 -27.57
N ARG A 32 1.90 -28.16 -27.87
CA ARG A 32 0.57 -28.63 -27.46
C ARG A 32 0.58 -29.43 -26.15
N ASP A 33 1.65 -30.17 -25.88
CA ASP A 33 1.78 -30.95 -24.63
C ASP A 33 2.06 -30.06 -23.40
N ARG A 34 2.67 -28.88 -23.59
CA ARG A 34 2.96 -27.93 -22.50
C ARG A 34 1.74 -27.13 -22.02
N ALA A 35 0.77 -26.86 -22.91
CA ALA A 35 -0.45 -26.14 -22.55
C ALA A 35 -1.43 -27.03 -21.77
N VAL A 36 -1.50 -28.32 -22.14
CA VAL A 36 -2.29 -29.32 -21.41
C VAL A 36 -1.70 -29.56 -20.02
N ALA A 37 -0.37 -29.60 -19.88
CA ALA A 37 0.30 -29.72 -18.59
C ALA A 37 0.03 -28.53 -17.65
N LEU A 38 -0.11 -27.31 -18.17
CA LEU A 38 -0.36 -26.12 -17.33
C LEU A 38 -1.78 -26.13 -16.74
N GLU A 39 -2.78 -26.57 -17.52
CA GLU A 39 -4.17 -26.69 -17.07
C GLU A 39 -4.34 -27.82 -16.04
N GLU A 40 -3.66 -28.96 -16.23
CA GLU A 40 -3.69 -30.09 -15.27
C GLU A 40 -3.00 -29.73 -13.93
N ILE A 41 -1.91 -28.94 -13.99
CA ILE A 41 -1.21 -28.40 -12.82
C ILE A 41 -2.09 -27.40 -12.04
N GLN A 42 -2.86 -26.55 -12.75
CA GLN A 42 -3.82 -25.65 -12.09
C GLN A 42 -4.94 -26.43 -11.38
N ALA A 43 -5.47 -27.50 -12.00
CA ALA A 43 -6.55 -28.27 -11.42
C ALA A 43 -6.16 -29.01 -10.13
N SER A 44 -5.03 -29.74 -10.13
CA SER A 44 -4.52 -30.44 -8.95
C SER A 44 -4.18 -29.48 -7.81
N LEU A 45 -3.63 -28.31 -8.17
CA LEU A 45 -3.33 -27.28 -7.20
C LEU A 45 -4.59 -26.70 -6.58
N GLN A 46 -5.59 -26.41 -7.41
CA GLN A 46 -6.86 -25.82 -6.99
C GLN A 46 -7.66 -26.77 -6.09
N GLU A 47 -7.51 -28.09 -6.26
CA GLU A 47 -8.08 -29.10 -5.37
C GLU A 47 -7.40 -29.13 -3.99
N ALA A 48 -6.06 -29.05 -3.92
CA ALA A 48 -5.33 -28.92 -2.66
C ALA A 48 -5.65 -27.60 -1.93
N LEU A 49 -5.87 -26.55 -2.71
CA LEU A 49 -6.27 -25.22 -2.27
C LEU A 49 -7.71 -25.23 -1.73
N GLU A 50 -8.65 -25.87 -2.41
CA GLU A 50 -10.03 -26.07 -1.94
C GLU A 50 -10.09 -26.90 -0.65
N ALA A 51 -9.20 -27.87 -0.46
CA ALA A 51 -9.11 -28.63 0.79
C ALA A 51 -8.67 -27.74 1.98
N VAL A 52 -7.71 -26.83 1.76
CA VAL A 52 -7.29 -25.82 2.76
C VAL A 52 -8.36 -24.73 2.95
N LEU A 53 -9.08 -24.40 1.87
CA LEU A 53 -10.13 -23.39 1.80
C LEU A 53 -11.54 -23.93 2.07
N SER A 54 -11.66 -25.14 2.64
CA SER A 54 -12.95 -25.62 3.13
C SER A 54 -13.63 -24.53 3.99
N SER A 55 -14.96 -24.51 4.04
CA SER A 55 -15.70 -23.48 4.78
C SER A 55 -15.23 -23.34 6.23
N GLU A 56 -14.72 -24.42 6.82
CA GLU A 56 -14.13 -24.44 8.16
C GLU A 56 -12.76 -23.74 8.21
N GLY A 57 -11.88 -23.94 7.22
CA GLY A 57 -10.59 -23.25 7.11
C GLY A 57 -10.76 -21.75 6.87
N ALA A 58 -11.67 -21.38 5.96
CA ALA A 58 -12.03 -19.99 5.70
C ALA A 58 -12.61 -19.31 6.96
N ALA A 59 -13.51 -19.97 7.69
CA ALA A 59 -14.09 -19.46 8.92
C ALA A 59 -13.03 -19.26 10.04
N LYS A 60 -12.11 -20.23 10.20
CA LYS A 60 -11.00 -20.10 11.16
C LYS A 60 -10.08 -18.94 10.81
N ARG A 61 -9.77 -18.74 9.52
CA ARG A 61 -8.97 -17.60 9.05
C ARG A 61 -9.67 -16.28 9.32
N SER A 62 -10.96 -16.16 8.99
CA SER A 62 -11.74 -14.94 9.29
C SER A 62 -11.77 -14.63 10.78
N ALA A 63 -11.99 -15.63 11.65
CA ALA A 63 -11.96 -15.44 13.10
C ALA A 63 -10.57 -15.01 13.60
N HIS A 64 -9.50 -15.53 13.01
CA HIS A 64 -8.13 -15.11 13.31
C HIS A 64 -7.91 -13.64 12.96
N ILE A 65 -8.25 -13.24 11.74
CA ILE A 65 -8.14 -11.86 11.27
C ILE A 65 -8.97 -10.94 12.15
N GLU A 66 -10.23 -11.28 12.42
CA GLU A 66 -11.15 -10.49 13.25
C GLU A 66 -10.55 -10.22 14.63
N ALA A 67 -10.01 -11.24 15.29
CA ALA A 67 -9.38 -11.11 16.60
C ALA A 67 -8.19 -10.15 16.61
N ARG A 68 -7.44 -10.05 15.50
CA ARG A 68 -6.28 -9.15 15.36
C ARG A 68 -6.66 -7.72 15.02
N VAL A 69 -7.69 -7.52 14.19
CA VAL A 69 -8.11 -6.18 13.78
C VAL A 69 -9.14 -5.55 14.72
N TRP A 70 -9.76 -6.32 15.61
CA TRP A 70 -10.84 -5.86 16.48
C TRP A 70 -10.47 -4.63 17.30
N GLN A 71 -9.31 -4.64 17.96
CA GLN A 71 -8.90 -3.56 18.87
C GLN A 71 -8.69 -2.25 18.11
N THR A 72 -7.96 -2.30 16.98
CA THR A 72 -7.78 -1.16 16.07
C THR A 72 -9.11 -0.71 15.47
N PHE A 73 -10.01 -1.63 15.11
CA PHE A 73 -11.36 -1.27 14.66
C PHE A 73 -12.11 -0.47 15.73
N GLN A 74 -11.99 -0.84 17.00
CA GLN A 74 -12.65 -0.11 18.10
C GLN A 74 -12.06 1.28 18.32
N SER A 75 -10.74 1.44 18.24
CA SER A 75 -10.07 2.73 18.41
C SER A 75 -10.33 3.71 17.25
N LEU A 76 -10.72 3.26 16.07
CA LEU A 76 -10.89 4.15 14.92
C LEU A 76 -12.23 4.92 14.92
N PRO A 77 -12.25 6.13 14.33
CA PRO A 77 -13.46 6.93 14.20
C PRO A 77 -14.47 6.26 13.28
N LYS A 78 -15.72 6.16 13.76
CA LYS A 78 -16.84 5.55 13.04
C LYS A 78 -17.85 6.61 12.64
N ASN A 79 -18.59 6.35 11.56
CA ASN A 79 -19.76 7.15 11.20
C ASN A 79 -20.96 6.85 12.13
N ASP A 80 -22.07 7.54 11.91
CA ASP A 80 -23.30 7.42 12.72
C ASP A 80 -23.91 6.00 12.77
N VAL A 81 -23.48 5.09 11.88
CA VAL A 81 -23.93 3.68 11.84
C VAL A 81 -22.84 2.70 12.31
N GLY A 82 -21.78 3.19 12.95
CA GLY A 82 -20.73 2.35 13.54
C GLY A 82 -19.75 1.76 12.52
N ARG A 83 -19.62 2.36 11.33
CA ARG A 83 -18.78 1.87 10.24
C ARG A 83 -17.59 2.79 9.97
N LEU A 84 -16.49 2.23 9.49
CA LEU A 84 -15.25 2.96 9.21
C LEU A 84 -15.29 3.65 7.85
N ALA A 85 -14.81 4.89 7.82
CA ALA A 85 -14.56 5.60 6.56
C ALA A 85 -13.32 5.02 5.83
N PRO A 86 -13.21 5.14 4.49
CA PRO A 86 -12.08 4.65 3.70
C PRO A 86 -10.68 4.96 4.26
N LYS A 87 -10.47 6.16 4.83
CA LYS A 87 -9.19 6.53 5.47
C LYS A 87 -8.86 5.69 6.71
N ALA A 88 -9.84 5.49 7.59
CA ALA A 88 -9.69 4.62 8.76
C ALA A 88 -9.47 3.16 8.35
N VAL A 89 -10.14 2.68 7.30
CA VAL A 89 -9.93 1.33 6.75
C VAL A 89 -8.50 1.16 6.23
N ARG A 90 -7.99 2.14 5.47
CA ARG A 90 -6.59 2.09 4.97
C ARG A 90 -5.60 1.96 6.12
N TYR A 91 -5.74 2.79 7.16
CA TYR A 91 -4.91 2.71 8.35
C TYR A 91 -4.99 1.33 9.02
N LEU A 92 -6.20 0.81 9.26
CA LEU A 92 -6.38 -0.51 9.90
C LEU A 92 -5.71 -1.62 9.10
N VAL A 93 -5.95 -1.66 7.79
CA VAL A 93 -5.41 -2.71 6.92
C VAL A 93 -3.89 -2.59 6.83
N HIS A 94 -3.34 -1.38 6.73
CA HIS A 94 -1.90 -1.13 6.77
C HIS A 94 -1.29 -1.63 8.09
N SER A 95 -1.84 -1.21 9.23
CA SER A 95 -1.36 -1.61 10.56
C SER A 95 -1.36 -3.13 10.71
N TYR A 96 -2.44 -3.80 10.28
CA TYR A 96 -2.53 -5.26 10.29
C TYR A 96 -1.39 -5.92 9.51
N PHE A 97 -1.19 -5.54 8.24
CA PHE A 97 -0.20 -6.20 7.39
C PHE A 97 1.25 -5.89 7.79
N MET A 98 1.53 -4.66 8.24
CA MET A 98 2.85 -4.30 8.75
C MET A 98 3.18 -5.05 10.05
N LYS A 99 2.22 -5.17 10.96
CA LYS A 99 2.42 -5.85 12.26
C LYS A 99 2.46 -7.37 12.14
N GLU A 100 1.52 -7.96 11.40
CA GLU A 100 1.37 -9.42 11.34
C GLU A 100 2.32 -10.06 10.34
N HIS A 101 2.66 -9.38 9.25
CA HIS A 101 3.41 -9.96 8.14
C HIS A 101 4.65 -9.18 7.71
N GLY A 102 4.81 -7.91 8.13
CA GLY A 102 5.84 -7.01 7.60
C GLY A 102 5.59 -6.62 6.14
N TRP A 103 4.33 -6.67 5.69
CA TRP A 103 3.96 -6.37 4.31
C TRP A 103 3.53 -4.92 4.14
N LEU A 104 4.27 -4.18 3.34
CA LEU A 104 3.89 -2.86 2.86
C LEU A 104 3.08 -3.00 1.58
N ILE A 105 1.75 -2.85 1.68
CA ILE A 105 0.85 -2.89 0.52
C ILE A 105 0.76 -1.51 -0.12
N GLN A 106 1.08 -1.45 -1.41
CA GLN A 106 1.08 -0.21 -2.18
C GLN A 106 -0.32 0.42 -2.25
N GLY A 107 -0.42 1.70 -1.89
CA GLY A 107 -1.67 2.46 -1.90
C GLY A 107 -2.50 2.37 -0.62
N LEU A 108 -2.10 1.56 0.37
CA LEU A 108 -2.73 1.49 1.70
C LEU A 108 -1.96 2.29 2.77
N ASP A 109 -0.78 2.80 2.46
CA ASP A 109 0.03 3.62 3.36
C ASP A 109 -0.73 4.90 3.80
N PRO A 110 -0.91 5.13 5.12
CA PRO A 110 -1.64 6.25 5.68
C PRO A 110 -0.90 7.60 5.61
N HIS A 111 0.43 7.58 5.45
CA HIS A 111 1.29 8.76 5.36
C HIS A 111 1.57 9.17 3.91
N ALA A 112 1.54 8.21 2.99
CA ALA A 112 1.79 8.46 1.57
C ALA A 112 0.69 9.31 0.90
N ASN A 113 -0.59 9.09 1.23
CA ASN A 113 -1.73 9.67 0.51
C ASN A 113 -2.23 11.01 1.08
N GLN A 114 -1.34 12.02 1.15
CA GLN A 114 -1.63 13.36 1.69
C GLN A 114 -1.98 14.42 0.62
N ALA A 115 -1.73 14.16 -0.66
CA ALA A 115 -2.26 15.04 -1.71
C ALA A 115 -3.79 14.94 -1.73
N GLU A 116 -4.49 16.05 -2.04
CA GLU A 116 -5.93 16.10 -2.32
C GLU A 116 -6.30 15.24 -3.56
N VAL A 117 -6.07 13.93 -3.49
CA VAL A 117 -6.39 13.03 -4.59
C VAL A 117 -7.87 12.68 -4.42
N SER A 118 -8.66 13.37 -5.23
CA SER A 118 -10.07 13.12 -5.47
C SER A 118 -10.36 11.71 -6.01
N GLU A 119 -9.39 10.82 -6.06
CA GLU A 119 -9.46 9.59 -6.82
C GLU A 119 -8.91 8.41 -6.02
N VAL A 120 -9.81 7.51 -5.66
CA VAL A 120 -9.48 6.09 -5.39
C VAL A 120 -9.01 5.40 -6.70
N HIS A 121 -8.80 6.15 -7.79
CA HIS A 121 -8.32 5.64 -9.07
C HIS A 121 -6.81 5.41 -9.15
N GLU A 122 -6.02 5.85 -8.18
CA GLU A 122 -4.57 5.59 -8.18
C GLU A 122 -4.14 4.33 -7.41
N VAL A 123 -5.09 3.45 -7.03
CA VAL A 123 -4.72 2.08 -6.66
C VAL A 123 -4.75 1.21 -7.92
N SER A 124 -3.91 1.54 -8.90
CA SER A 124 -3.86 0.85 -10.19
C SER A 124 -3.67 -0.65 -10.01
N ILE A 125 -2.88 -1.07 -9.01
CA ILE A 125 -2.58 -2.51 -8.86
C ILE A 125 -3.67 -3.27 -8.07
N LEU A 126 -4.35 -2.67 -7.09
CA LEU A 126 -5.54 -3.32 -6.50
C LEU A 126 -6.72 -3.34 -7.48
N GLN A 127 -6.82 -2.38 -8.40
CA GLN A 127 -7.80 -2.44 -9.50
C GLN A 127 -7.52 -3.60 -10.45
N ASP A 128 -6.25 -3.80 -10.79
CA ASP A 128 -5.85 -4.87 -11.71
C ASP A 128 -5.91 -6.26 -11.06
N LYS A 129 -5.58 -6.37 -9.77
CA LYS A 129 -5.44 -7.65 -9.06
C LYS A 129 -6.65 -8.03 -8.20
N ALA A 130 -7.42 -7.05 -7.74
CA ALA A 130 -8.59 -7.25 -6.86
C ALA A 130 -9.72 -6.25 -7.17
N PRO A 131 -10.27 -6.24 -8.41
CA PRO A 131 -11.24 -5.23 -8.85
C PRO A 131 -12.50 -5.19 -7.96
N LEU A 132 -13.00 -6.35 -7.52
CA LEU A 132 -14.18 -6.43 -6.62
C LEU A 132 -13.93 -5.80 -5.25
N LEU A 133 -12.69 -5.86 -4.75
CA LEU A 133 -12.31 -5.21 -3.51
C LEU A 133 -12.33 -3.69 -3.64
N VAL A 134 -11.82 -3.19 -4.77
CA VAL A 134 -11.83 -1.75 -5.09
C VAL A 134 -13.25 -1.24 -5.32
N GLU A 135 -14.11 -2.00 -6.01
CA GLU A 135 -15.52 -1.65 -6.18
C GLU A 135 -16.24 -1.52 -4.84
N SER A 136 -16.04 -2.48 -3.92
CA SER A 136 -16.62 -2.45 -2.57
C SER A 136 -16.15 -1.22 -1.77
N LEU A 137 -14.86 -0.87 -1.87
CA LEU A 137 -14.30 0.35 -1.27
C LEU A 137 -14.90 1.63 -1.88
N LEU A 138 -15.08 1.66 -3.19
CA LEU A 138 -15.67 2.78 -3.93
C LEU A 138 -17.15 2.97 -3.59
N GLU A 139 -17.90 1.88 -3.44
CA GLU A 139 -19.31 1.91 -3.03
C GLU A 139 -19.48 2.42 -1.61
N ALA A 140 -18.64 1.94 -0.68
CA ALA A 140 -18.62 2.43 0.69
C ALA A 140 -18.33 3.94 0.78
N ARG A 141 -17.47 4.46 -0.10
CA ARG A 141 -17.17 5.90 -0.22
C ARG A 141 -18.35 6.70 -0.81
N ARG A 142 -18.98 6.21 -1.88
CA ARG A 142 -20.04 6.92 -2.61
C ARG A 142 -21.30 7.15 -1.78
N SER A 143 -21.55 6.29 -0.79
CA SER A 143 -22.79 6.27 0.00
C SER A 143 -22.63 6.79 1.43
N ASN A 144 -21.42 7.22 1.83
CA ASN A 144 -21.06 7.48 3.24
C ASN A 144 -21.39 6.28 4.17
N HIS A 145 -21.54 5.09 3.58
CA HIS A 145 -21.97 3.89 4.28
C HIS A 145 -20.84 3.37 5.16
N GLY A 146 -19.59 3.54 4.72
CA GLY A 146 -18.42 3.00 5.43
C GLY A 146 -18.40 1.47 5.43
N LEU A 147 -17.34 0.90 6.01
CA LEU A 147 -17.14 -0.54 6.11
C LEU A 147 -17.40 -1.01 7.54
N SER A 148 -18.16 -2.09 7.66
CA SER A 148 -18.30 -2.83 8.92
C SER A 148 -17.05 -3.66 9.19
N LEU A 149 -16.92 -4.18 10.42
CA LEU A 149 -15.83 -5.07 10.78
C LEU A 149 -15.75 -6.30 9.85
N SER A 150 -16.88 -6.93 9.53
CA SER A 150 -16.91 -8.08 8.63
C SER A 150 -16.42 -7.73 7.23
N ASP A 151 -16.74 -6.52 6.73
CA ASP A 151 -16.25 -6.05 5.44
C ASP A 151 -14.72 -5.89 5.45
N VAL A 152 -14.17 -5.37 6.56
CA VAL A 152 -12.72 -5.22 6.74
C VAL A 152 -12.03 -6.58 6.87
N VAL A 153 -12.59 -7.52 7.62
CA VAL A 153 -12.07 -8.89 7.76
C VAL A 153 -12.04 -9.60 6.39
N ALA A 154 -13.11 -9.47 5.61
CA ALA A 154 -13.17 -10.02 4.26
C ALA A 154 -12.11 -9.40 3.34
N MET A 155 -11.89 -8.08 3.45
CA MET A 155 -10.85 -7.37 2.70
C MET A 155 -9.45 -7.84 3.04
N VAL A 156 -9.12 -7.95 4.33
CA VAL A 156 -7.82 -8.47 4.77
C VAL A 156 -7.61 -9.90 4.27
N GLY A 157 -8.62 -10.77 4.43
CA GLY A 157 -8.55 -12.15 3.95
C GLY A 157 -8.38 -12.26 2.43
N ALA A 158 -9.00 -11.36 1.66
CA ALA A 158 -8.82 -11.29 0.21
C ALA A 158 -7.40 -10.84 -0.19
N LEU A 159 -6.80 -9.90 0.55
CA LEU A 159 -5.43 -9.42 0.31
C LEU A 159 -4.38 -10.46 0.70
N GLU A 160 -4.53 -11.14 1.85
CA GLU A 160 -3.71 -12.29 2.22
C GLU A 160 -3.74 -13.36 1.13
N ARG A 161 -4.95 -13.64 0.64
CA ARG A 161 -5.16 -14.62 -0.41
C ARG A 161 -4.45 -14.25 -1.70
N LEU A 162 -4.55 -13.00 -2.13
CA LEU A 162 -3.89 -12.50 -3.33
C LEU A 162 -2.37 -12.69 -3.28
N ILE A 163 -1.76 -12.35 -2.14
CA ILE A 163 -0.32 -12.49 -1.91
C ILE A 163 0.11 -13.96 -1.87
N PHE A 164 -0.72 -14.82 -1.28
CA PHE A 164 -0.49 -16.25 -1.25
C PHE A 164 -0.57 -16.90 -2.64
N ASP A 165 -1.53 -16.49 -3.48
CA ASP A 165 -1.66 -17.00 -4.86
C ASP A 165 -0.41 -16.70 -5.71
N GLU A 166 0.27 -15.57 -5.47
CA GLU A 166 1.56 -15.28 -6.11
C GLU A 166 2.68 -16.19 -5.61
N SER A 167 2.76 -16.43 -4.29
CA SER A 167 3.73 -17.38 -3.72
C SER A 167 3.60 -18.77 -4.31
N LEU A 168 2.38 -19.15 -4.64
CA LEU A 168 2.09 -20.43 -5.24
C LEU A 168 2.58 -20.55 -6.69
N ALA A 169 2.47 -19.47 -7.48
CA ALA A 169 3.07 -19.41 -8.81
C ALA A 169 4.61 -19.54 -8.76
N LEU A 170 5.26 -18.97 -7.74
CA LEU A 170 6.70 -19.13 -7.52
C LEU A 170 7.06 -20.58 -7.16
N LEU A 171 6.24 -21.25 -6.34
CA LEU A 171 6.43 -22.66 -6.03
C LEU A 171 6.33 -23.53 -7.29
N GLN A 172 5.33 -23.30 -8.14
CA GLN A 172 5.19 -24.02 -9.41
C GLN A 172 6.41 -23.82 -10.33
N ALA A 173 6.88 -22.58 -10.48
CA ALA A 173 8.10 -22.28 -11.24
C ALA A 173 9.32 -23.01 -10.64
N SER A 174 9.39 -23.11 -9.31
CA SER A 174 10.45 -23.81 -8.58
C SER A 174 10.44 -25.31 -8.87
N TYR A 175 9.27 -25.96 -8.90
CA TYR A 175 9.16 -27.36 -9.35
C TYR A 175 9.66 -27.52 -10.79
N ALA A 176 9.19 -26.66 -11.70
CA ALA A 176 9.57 -26.72 -13.11
C ALA A 176 11.08 -26.54 -13.32
N PHE A 177 11.72 -25.60 -12.60
CA PHE A 177 13.16 -25.37 -12.67
C PHE A 177 14.00 -26.53 -12.12
N ASN A 178 13.44 -27.37 -11.25
CA ASN A 178 14.13 -28.58 -10.78
C ASN A 178 13.75 -29.82 -11.59
N GLY A 179 12.96 -29.68 -12.65
CA GLY A 179 12.51 -30.80 -13.49
C GLY A 179 11.56 -31.76 -12.77
N LEU A 180 10.84 -31.27 -11.76
CA LEU A 180 9.93 -32.04 -10.92
C LEU A 180 8.48 -31.62 -11.17
N SER A 181 7.55 -32.53 -10.90
CA SER A 181 6.10 -32.26 -10.91
C SER A 181 5.59 -32.01 -9.50
N ALA A 182 4.71 -31.02 -9.34
CA ALA A 182 4.02 -30.77 -8.07
C ALA A 182 2.92 -31.82 -7.79
N ALA A 183 2.48 -32.56 -8.80
CA ALA A 183 1.45 -33.60 -8.67
C ALA A 183 1.98 -34.94 -8.15
N GLU A 184 3.31 -35.11 -8.09
CA GLU A 184 3.96 -36.35 -7.68
C GLU A 184 4.65 -36.19 -6.32
N PRO A 185 4.63 -37.22 -5.46
CA PRO A 185 5.37 -37.18 -4.21
C PRO A 185 6.87 -37.15 -4.50
N ILE A 186 7.56 -36.14 -3.95
CA ILE A 186 9.00 -35.95 -4.12
C ILE A 186 9.77 -36.42 -2.87
N PRO A 187 10.99 -36.94 -3.03
CA PRO A 187 11.84 -37.26 -1.88
C PRO A 187 12.31 -35.97 -1.18
N GLN A 188 12.58 -36.05 0.12
CA GLN A 188 13.02 -34.92 0.96
C GLN A 188 14.17 -34.10 0.36
N ARG A 189 15.16 -34.77 -0.26
CA ARG A 189 16.29 -34.07 -0.90
C ARG A 189 15.82 -33.18 -2.05
N SER A 190 14.89 -33.67 -2.86
CA SER A 190 14.30 -32.90 -3.95
C SER A 190 13.41 -31.77 -3.44
N ALA A 191 12.72 -31.97 -2.31
CA ALA A 191 11.95 -30.91 -1.65
C ALA A 191 12.84 -29.72 -1.24
N HIS A 192 14.02 -30.01 -0.68
CA HIS A 192 15.01 -28.96 -0.38
C HIS A 192 15.39 -28.17 -1.63
N GLU A 193 15.72 -28.85 -2.73
CA GLU A 193 16.11 -28.18 -3.99
C GLU A 193 15.02 -27.26 -4.55
N VAL A 194 13.74 -27.68 -4.41
CA VAL A 194 12.57 -26.87 -4.77
C VAL A 194 12.43 -25.67 -3.84
N LEU A 195 12.55 -25.86 -2.52
CA LEU A 195 12.46 -24.77 -1.55
C LEU A 195 13.59 -23.73 -1.72
N THR A 196 14.83 -24.16 -1.99
CA THR A 196 15.93 -23.22 -2.30
C THR A 196 15.61 -22.41 -3.55
N SER A 197 15.02 -23.05 -4.56
CA SER A 197 14.60 -22.36 -5.78
C SER A 197 13.47 -21.37 -5.49
N TYR A 198 12.52 -21.76 -4.65
CA TYR A 198 11.43 -20.90 -4.21
C TYR A 198 11.94 -19.66 -3.48
N LEU A 199 12.84 -19.83 -2.49
CA LEU A 199 13.39 -18.72 -1.72
C LEU A 199 14.20 -17.74 -2.58
N LEU A 200 14.99 -18.26 -3.54
CA LEU A 200 15.68 -17.42 -4.52
C LEU A 200 14.69 -16.59 -5.35
N LEU A 201 13.65 -17.22 -5.90
CA LEU A 201 12.65 -16.50 -6.70
C LEU A 201 11.85 -15.51 -5.86
N PHE A 202 11.53 -15.87 -4.62
CA PHE A 202 10.82 -15.04 -3.67
C PHE A 202 11.62 -13.78 -3.30
N GLN A 203 12.91 -13.93 -3.01
CA GLN A 203 13.81 -12.80 -2.74
C GLN A 203 13.99 -11.89 -3.97
N LEU A 204 14.09 -12.46 -5.17
CA LEU A 204 14.15 -11.67 -6.40
C LEU A 204 12.84 -10.91 -6.67
N GLY A 205 11.70 -11.42 -6.19
CA GLY A 205 10.38 -10.83 -6.34
C GLY A 205 10.05 -10.51 -7.81
N SER A 206 9.62 -9.29 -8.07
CA SER A 206 9.33 -8.74 -9.41
C SER A 206 10.51 -8.78 -10.40
N LYS A 207 11.76 -8.92 -9.93
CA LYS A 207 12.94 -9.05 -10.79
C LYS A 207 13.17 -10.50 -11.24
N ALA A 208 12.46 -11.47 -10.66
CA ALA A 208 12.60 -12.88 -10.99
C ALA A 208 12.12 -13.17 -12.42
N ASN A 209 12.92 -13.91 -13.19
CA ASN A 209 12.48 -14.46 -14.47
C ASN A 209 11.98 -15.90 -14.27
N LEU A 210 10.65 -16.08 -14.32
CA LEU A 210 10.01 -17.39 -14.09
C LEU A 210 10.08 -18.35 -15.28
N THR A 211 10.79 -17.98 -16.35
CA THR A 211 10.89 -18.79 -17.57
C THR A 211 12.32 -19.22 -17.90
N ASP A 212 13.33 -18.48 -17.44
CA ASP A 212 14.73 -18.76 -17.75
C ASP A 212 15.37 -19.70 -16.72
N THR A 213 15.24 -21.00 -16.97
CA THR A 213 15.82 -22.05 -16.14
C THR A 213 17.34 -21.97 -16.06
N ARG A 214 18.03 -21.48 -17.11
CA ARG A 214 19.50 -21.41 -17.11
C ARG A 214 19.98 -20.29 -16.19
N LEU A 215 19.35 -19.13 -16.29
CA LEU A 215 19.61 -18.02 -15.38
C LEU A 215 19.33 -18.42 -13.93
N HIS A 216 18.20 -19.10 -13.69
CA HIS A 216 17.85 -19.61 -12.36
C HIS A 216 18.94 -20.53 -11.79
N HIS A 217 19.39 -21.54 -12.54
CA HIS A 217 20.45 -22.42 -12.07
C HIS A 217 21.77 -21.69 -11.82
N ALA A 218 22.13 -20.72 -12.64
CA ALA A 218 23.34 -19.92 -12.44
C ALA A 218 23.26 -19.11 -11.12
N LEU A 219 22.11 -18.48 -10.86
CA LEU A 219 21.88 -17.73 -9.62
C LEU A 219 21.83 -18.65 -8.38
N LYS A 220 21.19 -19.81 -8.50
CA LYS A 220 21.08 -20.81 -7.44
C LYS A 220 22.45 -21.32 -6.97
N VAL A 221 23.43 -21.41 -7.87
CA VAL A 221 24.81 -21.83 -7.52
C VAL A 221 25.57 -20.72 -6.80
N LEU A 222 25.21 -19.45 -7.00
CA LEU A 222 25.87 -18.30 -6.38
C LEU A 222 25.34 -18.00 -4.97
N GLN A 223 24.14 -18.46 -4.62
CA GLN A 223 23.59 -18.35 -3.28
C GLN A 223 23.86 -19.62 -2.48
N ASP A 224 24.80 -19.56 -1.53
CA ASP A 224 24.89 -20.55 -0.46
C ASP A 224 23.73 -20.30 0.53
N PHE A 225 22.55 -20.84 0.22
CA PHE A 225 21.47 -20.87 1.19
C PHE A 225 21.88 -21.82 2.32
N GLU A 226 21.92 -21.34 3.57
CA GLU A 226 22.26 -22.17 4.73
C GLU A 226 21.32 -23.37 4.80
N ARG A 227 21.91 -24.56 4.65
CA ARG A 227 21.21 -25.84 4.45
C ARG A 227 20.43 -26.30 5.71
N ASP A 228 20.63 -25.62 6.84
CA ASP A 228 20.22 -26.07 8.18
C ASP A 228 18.80 -25.68 8.58
N THR A 229 18.16 -24.70 7.91
CA THR A 229 16.81 -24.22 8.29
C THR A 229 15.65 -25.10 7.77
N MET A 230 15.90 -26.05 6.86
CA MET A 230 14.82 -26.82 6.20
C MET A 230 14.56 -28.22 6.77
N LEU A 231 15.23 -28.63 7.85
CA LEU A 231 15.25 -30.04 8.29
C LEU A 231 14.10 -30.48 9.21
N ASN A 232 13.19 -29.58 9.60
CA ASN A 232 12.19 -29.87 10.65
C ASN A 232 10.72 -29.93 10.20
N TYR A 233 10.42 -29.84 8.91
CA TYR A 233 9.03 -29.85 8.43
C TYR A 233 8.55 -31.25 8.03
N ASN A 234 7.31 -31.57 8.39
CA ASN A 234 6.54 -32.62 7.71
C ASN A 234 6.31 -32.12 6.27
N PHE A 235 6.68 -32.92 5.26
CA PHE A 235 6.86 -32.48 3.86
C PHE A 235 5.54 -32.23 3.10
N ASP A 236 4.73 -31.28 3.59
CA ASP A 236 3.70 -30.65 2.79
C ASP A 236 4.25 -29.31 2.26
N MET A 237 4.68 -29.31 1.00
CA MET A 237 5.30 -28.15 0.36
C MET A 237 4.37 -26.94 0.31
N PHE A 238 3.05 -27.16 0.23
CA PHE A 238 2.07 -26.07 0.23
C PHE A 238 2.01 -25.39 1.58
N ARG A 239 1.91 -26.17 2.65
CA ARG A 239 1.89 -25.64 4.01
C ARG A 239 3.19 -24.92 4.37
N ILE A 240 4.33 -25.47 3.95
CA ILE A 240 5.64 -24.84 4.15
C ILE A 240 5.69 -23.47 3.44
N VAL A 241 5.24 -23.39 2.19
CA VAL A 241 5.23 -22.13 1.44
C VAL A 241 4.22 -21.13 2.02
N GLU A 242 3.07 -21.56 2.54
CA GLU A 242 2.12 -20.69 3.25
C GLU A 242 2.76 -20.10 4.51
N GLU A 243 3.38 -20.94 5.34
CA GLU A 243 4.07 -20.50 6.55
C GLU A 243 5.27 -19.59 6.22
N LEU A 244 6.02 -19.90 5.17
CA LEU A 244 7.12 -19.06 4.70
C LEU A 244 6.60 -17.71 4.20
N ALA A 245 5.63 -17.68 3.29
CA ALA A 245 5.12 -16.43 2.71
C ALA A 245 4.55 -15.50 3.79
N HIS A 246 3.71 -16.03 4.69
CA HIS A 246 3.12 -15.26 5.78
C HIS A 246 4.12 -14.90 6.88
N GLY A 247 5.11 -15.74 7.14
CA GLY A 247 6.08 -15.59 8.22
C GLY A 247 7.39 -14.91 7.82
N TYR A 248 7.64 -14.71 6.51
CA TYR A 248 8.95 -14.27 6.01
C TYR A 248 9.39 -12.94 6.62
N GLY A 249 8.48 -11.96 6.72
CA GLY A 249 8.80 -10.66 7.32
C GLY A 249 9.25 -10.79 8.78
N LYS A 250 8.59 -11.65 9.57
CA LYS A 250 8.98 -11.94 10.96
C LYS A 250 10.34 -12.62 11.05
N TRP A 251 10.66 -13.53 10.13
CA TRP A 251 11.97 -14.17 10.05
C TRP A 251 13.07 -13.15 9.71
N GLN A 252 12.85 -12.35 8.66
CA GLN A 252 13.76 -11.30 8.21
C GLN A 252 13.96 -10.17 9.24
N ASN A 253 12.96 -9.94 10.09
CA ASN A 253 13.05 -8.91 11.12
C ASN A 253 14.25 -9.11 12.08
N THR A 254 14.80 -10.32 12.17
CA THR A 254 16.04 -10.56 12.91
C THR A 254 17.20 -9.72 12.38
N GLU A 255 17.34 -9.62 11.05
CA GLU A 255 18.36 -8.79 10.40
C GLU A 255 18.07 -7.30 10.63
N CYS A 256 16.79 -6.89 10.56
CA CYS A 256 16.36 -5.52 10.88
C CYS A 256 16.69 -5.13 12.33
N MET A 257 16.49 -6.03 13.30
CA MET A 257 16.80 -5.78 14.71
C MET A 257 18.30 -5.73 14.97
N GLN A 258 19.09 -6.55 14.27
CA GLN A 258 20.55 -6.44 14.30
C GLN A 258 21.00 -5.09 13.74
N MET A 259 20.45 -4.67 12.60
CA MET A 259 20.73 -3.37 12.00
C MET A 259 20.37 -2.22 12.95
N LYS A 260 19.22 -2.30 13.63
CA LYS A 260 18.81 -1.34 14.67
C LYS A 260 19.87 -1.25 15.77
N GLY A 261 20.35 -2.38 16.28
CA GLY A 261 21.42 -2.42 17.29
C GLY A 261 22.70 -1.71 16.83
N GLU A 262 23.15 -1.99 15.60
CA GLU A 262 24.34 -1.34 15.02
C GLU A 262 24.15 0.19 14.83
N LEU A 263 22.95 0.63 14.45
CA LEU A 263 22.62 2.05 14.34
C LEU A 263 22.59 2.74 15.71
N MET A 264 22.07 2.08 16.73
CA MET A 264 22.01 2.59 18.09
C MET A 264 23.40 2.80 18.71
N GLU A 265 24.41 2.01 18.32
CA GLU A 265 25.80 2.24 18.74
C GLU A 265 26.37 3.59 18.24
N LEU A 266 25.76 4.18 17.21
CA LEU A 266 26.13 5.49 16.67
C LEU A 266 25.31 6.65 17.27
N ASP A 267 24.26 6.35 18.02
CA ASP A 267 23.40 7.34 18.69
C ASP A 267 24.00 7.73 20.05
N MET A 268 24.77 8.82 20.05
CA MET A 268 25.47 9.30 21.23
C MET A 268 24.54 9.95 22.26
N ASP A 269 23.42 10.51 21.82
CA ASP A 269 22.48 11.27 22.65
C ASP A 269 21.35 10.39 23.21
N GLY A 270 21.14 9.20 22.61
CA GLY A 270 20.04 8.30 22.94
C GLY A 270 18.68 8.83 22.46
N ASP A 271 18.67 9.80 21.54
CA ASP A 271 17.47 10.49 21.05
C ASP A 271 16.91 9.89 19.75
N GLY A 272 17.45 8.75 19.31
CA GLY A 272 17.06 8.05 18.09
C GLY A 272 17.66 8.67 16.82
N ARG A 273 18.67 9.54 16.95
CA ARG A 273 19.24 10.28 15.82
C ARG A 273 20.76 10.18 15.77
N ILE A 274 21.29 9.94 14.57
CA ILE A 274 22.73 9.78 14.33
C ILE A 274 23.24 10.97 13.53
N PRO A 275 24.25 11.73 14.00
CA PRO A 275 24.92 12.73 13.19
C PRO A 275 25.35 12.17 11.82
N LEU A 276 25.04 12.88 10.73
CA LEU A 276 25.23 12.36 9.36
C LEU A 276 26.71 12.00 9.07
N ASN A 277 27.65 12.72 9.69
CA ASN A 277 29.07 12.39 9.64
C ASN A 277 29.39 11.03 10.28
N HIS A 278 28.81 10.70 11.42
CA HIS A 278 28.97 9.42 12.12
C HIS A 278 28.31 8.27 11.34
N PHE A 279 27.14 8.53 10.75
CA PHE A 279 26.45 7.57 9.88
C PHE A 279 27.34 7.10 8.71
N TYR A 280 28.09 8.02 8.07
CA TYR A 280 28.95 7.70 6.91
C TYR A 280 30.42 7.37 7.25
N ARG A 281 30.91 7.65 8.46
CA ARG A 281 32.34 7.46 8.85
C ARG A 281 32.72 6.00 9.16
N GLN A 282 31.79 5.05 9.04
CA GLN A 282 32.07 3.65 9.36
C GLN A 282 33.20 3.06 8.48
N GLN A 283 34.38 2.85 9.07
CA GLN A 283 35.60 2.41 8.36
C GLN A 283 35.54 0.94 7.91
N ASP A 284 34.86 0.07 8.66
CA ASP A 284 34.85 -1.39 8.41
C ASP A 284 33.56 -1.90 7.75
N ASN A 285 32.54 -1.04 7.58
CA ASN A 285 31.25 -1.44 7.02
C ASN A 285 30.82 -0.54 5.86
N THR A 286 30.73 -1.14 4.67
CA THR A 286 29.97 -0.59 3.54
C THR A 286 28.46 -0.76 3.71
N LYS A 287 27.97 -1.09 4.93
CA LYS A 287 26.57 -1.45 5.19
C LYS A 287 25.61 -0.28 4.96
N PHE A 288 25.96 0.93 5.40
CA PHE A 288 25.13 2.11 5.24
C PHE A 288 25.65 2.99 4.09
N SER A 289 24.85 3.10 3.04
CA SER A 289 25.26 3.72 1.77
C SER A 289 24.21 4.60 1.14
N GLU A 290 23.07 4.80 1.79
CA GLU A 290 21.95 5.56 1.25
C GLU A 290 22.34 7.01 0.99
N SER A 291 21.85 7.60 -0.11
CA SER A 291 22.14 8.98 -0.49
C SER A 291 21.42 9.98 0.41
N VAL A 292 22.01 11.17 0.59
CA VAL A 292 21.37 12.25 1.35
C VAL A 292 20.00 12.62 0.77
N GLN A 293 19.88 12.61 -0.56
CA GLN A 293 18.61 12.84 -1.24
C GLN A 293 17.57 11.78 -0.86
N TYR A 294 17.96 10.50 -0.87
CA TYR A 294 17.09 9.40 -0.47
C TYR A 294 16.61 9.58 0.98
N LEU A 295 17.54 9.76 1.92
CA LEU A 295 17.24 9.93 3.34
C LEU A 295 16.30 11.12 3.58
N GLN A 296 16.50 12.21 2.84
CA GLN A 296 15.63 13.37 2.88
C GLN A 296 14.24 13.06 2.33
N GLU A 297 14.12 12.45 1.16
CA GLU A 297 12.83 12.14 0.51
C GLU A 297 11.96 11.21 1.37
N ILE A 298 12.56 10.21 2.03
CA ILE A 298 11.84 9.27 2.90
C ILE A 298 11.60 9.79 4.33
N GLY A 299 12.10 10.99 4.66
CA GLY A 299 11.94 11.59 5.99
C GLY A 299 12.85 11.01 7.07
N ALA A 300 13.87 10.24 6.68
CA ALA A 300 14.90 9.74 7.58
C ALA A 300 15.95 10.79 7.93
N LEU A 301 16.02 11.93 7.22
CA LEU A 301 16.94 13.01 7.52
C LEU A 301 16.27 14.14 8.32
N ASP A 302 16.79 14.43 9.50
CA ASP A 302 16.48 15.61 10.29
C ASP A 302 17.37 16.78 9.89
N GLU A 303 16.74 17.84 9.41
CA GLU A 303 17.38 19.09 8.97
C GLU A 303 16.94 20.29 9.81
N SER A 304 16.27 20.06 10.95
CA SER A 304 15.79 21.13 11.83
C SER A 304 16.92 21.85 12.59
N GLY A 305 18.04 21.15 12.82
CA GLY A 305 19.23 21.66 13.49
C GLY A 305 20.30 22.19 12.52
N ARG A 306 21.42 22.65 13.09
CA ARG A 306 22.62 23.03 12.30
C ARG A 306 23.26 21.80 11.65
N GLU A 307 23.35 20.72 12.41
CA GLU A 307 23.86 19.44 11.93
C GLU A 307 22.71 18.56 11.44
N LYS A 308 22.90 17.93 10.28
CA LYS A 308 21.93 16.95 9.77
C LYS A 308 22.09 15.65 10.54
N LYS A 309 20.97 15.08 11.01
CA LYS A 309 20.97 13.79 11.72
C LYS A 309 20.05 12.78 11.02
N VAL A 310 20.41 11.52 11.01
CA VAL A 310 19.58 10.41 10.49
C VAL A 310 18.70 9.87 11.62
N ARG A 311 17.39 9.83 11.42
CA ARG A 311 16.41 9.25 12.34
C ARG A 311 16.37 7.74 12.15
N ILE A 312 16.75 6.99 13.19
CA ILE A 312 16.91 5.53 13.14
C ILE A 312 15.59 4.85 12.75
N ALA A 313 14.48 5.18 13.43
CA ALA A 313 13.19 4.56 13.19
C ALA A 313 12.67 4.78 11.74
N ASN A 314 12.84 5.99 11.19
CA ASN A 314 12.47 6.28 9.80
C ASN A 314 13.39 5.56 8.79
N TYR A 315 14.68 5.46 9.10
CA TYR A 315 15.63 4.73 8.25
C TYR A 315 15.26 3.24 8.17
N LEU A 316 15.01 2.59 9.30
CA LEU A 316 14.64 1.17 9.36
C LEU A 316 13.36 0.86 8.57
N GLN A 317 12.37 1.75 8.60
CA GLN A 317 11.13 1.61 7.81
C GLN A 317 11.27 2.11 6.36
N GLY A 318 12.47 2.51 5.95
CA GLY A 318 12.76 3.02 4.61
C GLY A 318 12.74 1.92 3.53
N PRO A 319 12.39 2.27 2.27
CA PRO A 319 12.39 1.35 1.13
C PRO A 319 13.67 0.56 0.85
N SER A 320 14.84 1.03 1.28
CA SER A 320 16.13 0.34 1.11
C SER A 320 16.21 -0.91 1.98
N ASN A 321 15.39 -0.98 3.04
CA ASN A 321 15.31 -2.07 4.00
C ASN A 321 14.15 -3.05 3.69
N CYS A 322 13.74 -3.12 2.42
CA CYS A 322 12.75 -4.08 1.91
C CYS A 322 13.42 -5.09 0.97
N ILE A 323 13.27 -6.39 1.25
CA ILE A 323 14.09 -7.45 0.62
C ILE A 323 13.33 -8.17 -0.51
N ALA A 324 12.01 -8.35 -0.39
CA ALA A 324 11.18 -9.00 -1.40
C ALA A 324 10.08 -8.06 -1.85
N SER A 325 10.10 -7.65 -3.12
CA SER A 325 9.13 -6.69 -3.67
C SER A 325 8.42 -7.29 -4.88
N SER A 326 7.09 -7.42 -4.78
CA SER A 326 6.20 -7.70 -5.91
C SER A 326 5.79 -6.38 -6.60
N SER A 327 4.82 -6.47 -7.52
CA SER A 327 4.18 -5.34 -8.18
C SER A 327 3.22 -4.54 -7.28
N TYR A 328 2.74 -5.09 -6.15
CA TYR A 328 1.78 -4.41 -5.26
C TYR A 328 2.08 -4.49 -3.77
N TYR A 329 3.06 -5.29 -3.35
CA TYR A 329 3.48 -5.35 -1.96
C TYR A 329 5.00 -5.52 -1.88
N SER A 330 5.56 -5.10 -0.75
CA SER A 330 6.96 -5.32 -0.42
C SER A 330 7.06 -5.84 1.01
N ILE A 331 8.05 -6.68 1.29
CA ILE A 331 8.36 -7.16 2.64
C ILE A 331 9.48 -6.30 3.20
N CYS A 332 9.17 -5.60 4.28
CA CYS A 332 10.03 -4.60 4.90
C CYS A 332 10.19 -4.89 6.40
N CYS A 333 11.09 -4.16 7.08
CA CYS A 333 11.25 -4.26 8.53
C CYS A 333 9.92 -4.02 9.27
N LEU A 334 9.65 -4.81 10.33
CA LEU A 334 8.44 -4.63 11.12
C LEU A 334 8.51 -3.32 11.91
N SER A 335 7.37 -2.65 12.04
CA SER A 335 7.24 -1.44 12.85
C SER A 335 7.00 -1.81 14.31
N GLU A 336 7.97 -1.55 15.19
CA GLU A 336 7.78 -1.65 16.64
C GLU A 336 6.76 -0.64 17.16
N CYS A 337 6.68 0.55 16.53
CA CYS A 337 5.70 1.56 16.86
C CYS A 337 4.26 1.10 16.67
N GLU A 338 3.99 0.31 15.63
CA GLU A 338 2.66 -0.30 15.44
C GLU A 338 2.32 -1.20 16.64
N GLY A 339 3.28 -1.94 17.18
CA GLY A 339 3.09 -2.72 18.41
C GLY A 339 2.69 -1.86 19.61
N LEU A 340 3.40 -0.74 19.84
CA LEU A 340 3.13 0.21 20.91
C LEU A 340 1.75 0.89 20.75
N LEU A 341 1.44 1.34 19.54
CA LEU A 341 0.18 2.00 19.22
C LEU A 341 -0.99 1.03 19.38
N ASN A 342 -0.85 -0.22 18.96
CA ASN A 342 -1.87 -1.26 19.17
C ASN A 342 -2.15 -1.51 20.66
N GLU A 343 -1.14 -1.46 21.54
CA GLU A 343 -1.36 -1.59 22.99
C GLU A 343 -2.17 -0.40 23.53
N LEU A 344 -1.89 0.82 23.04
CA LEU A 344 -2.66 2.01 23.37
C LEU A 344 -4.11 1.90 22.85
N GLU A 345 -4.30 1.48 21.61
CA GLU A 345 -5.61 1.25 21.00
C GLU A 345 -6.44 0.24 21.81
N ALA A 346 -5.81 -0.84 22.27
CA ALA A 346 -6.44 -1.88 23.08
C ALA A 346 -6.93 -1.37 24.44
N LYS A 347 -6.18 -0.44 25.06
CA LYS A 347 -6.50 0.16 26.37
C LYS A 347 -7.47 1.35 26.25
N VAL A 348 -7.39 2.13 25.18
CA VAL A 348 -8.22 3.33 24.96
C VAL A 348 -9.57 2.99 24.33
N GLN A 349 -9.60 2.12 23.31
CA GLN A 349 -10.81 1.70 22.58
C GLN A 349 -11.69 2.86 22.08
N ALA A 350 -11.07 3.99 21.78
CA ALA A 350 -11.71 5.21 21.30
C ALA A 350 -10.76 5.98 20.37
N PRO A 351 -11.27 6.84 19.47
CA PRO A 351 -10.45 7.64 18.54
C PRO A 351 -9.67 8.76 19.21
N THR A 352 -10.09 9.14 20.42
CA THR A 352 -9.45 10.18 21.21
C THR A 352 -9.37 9.76 22.68
N ALA A 353 -8.44 10.33 23.43
CA ALA A 353 -8.30 10.11 24.87
C ALA A 353 -7.89 11.39 25.61
N GLU A 354 -8.13 11.44 26.92
CA GLU A 354 -7.63 12.53 27.77
C GLU A 354 -6.10 12.44 27.95
N PRO A 355 -5.38 13.58 28.02
CA PRO A 355 -3.94 13.59 28.24
C PRO A 355 -3.49 12.78 29.45
N ALA A 356 -4.19 12.92 30.58
CA ALA A 356 -3.85 12.23 31.82
C ALA A 356 -3.88 10.69 31.66
N GLN A 357 -4.87 10.17 30.92
CA GLN A 357 -4.96 8.75 30.60
C GLN A 357 -3.77 8.31 29.74
N LEU A 358 -3.44 9.05 28.68
CA LEU A 358 -2.34 8.70 27.78
C LEU A 358 -0.96 8.78 28.47
N LEU A 359 -0.74 9.76 29.34
CA LEU A 359 0.49 9.87 30.12
C LEU A 359 0.68 8.67 31.05
N ASP A 360 -0.39 8.25 31.74
CA ASP A 360 -0.37 7.06 32.58
C ASP A 360 -0.09 5.80 31.76
N LEU A 361 -0.82 5.60 30.65
CA LEU A 361 -0.63 4.44 29.79
C LEU A 361 0.79 4.35 29.24
N VAL A 362 1.30 5.43 28.65
CA VAL A 362 2.62 5.46 28.01
C VAL A 362 3.75 5.39 29.03
N GLY A 363 3.56 5.95 30.23
CA GLY A 363 4.49 5.79 31.34
C GLY A 363 4.65 4.34 31.81
N HIS A 364 3.70 3.46 31.49
CA HIS A 364 3.69 2.04 31.88
C HIS A 364 3.91 1.07 30.71
N ILE A 365 4.22 1.54 29.50
CA ILE A 365 4.53 0.69 28.35
C ILE A 365 6.04 0.60 28.17
N SER A 366 6.57 -0.62 28.18
CA SER A 366 7.97 -0.90 27.83
C SER A 366 8.12 -1.18 26.34
N SER A 367 9.27 -0.80 25.78
CA SER A 367 9.71 -1.16 24.43
C SER A 367 11.05 -1.89 24.48
N ALA A 368 11.65 -2.14 23.31
CA ALA A 368 12.98 -2.75 23.25
C ALA A 368 14.09 -1.82 23.81
N THR A 369 13.90 -0.50 23.75
CA THR A 369 14.90 0.49 24.21
C THR A 369 14.44 1.38 25.37
N VAL A 370 13.16 1.29 25.77
CA VAL A 370 12.57 2.10 26.83
C VAL A 370 11.95 1.22 27.92
N ASP A 371 12.49 1.30 29.13
CA ASP A 371 11.95 0.60 30.31
C ASP A 371 10.75 1.34 30.92
N ALA A 372 9.81 0.58 31.48
CA ALA A 372 8.67 1.10 32.25
C ALA A 372 8.55 0.38 33.60
N PRO A 373 7.96 1.00 34.65
CA PRO A 373 7.35 2.33 34.66
C PRO A 373 8.38 3.47 34.62
N ARG A 374 8.03 4.59 33.99
CA ARG A 374 8.85 5.81 33.91
C ARG A 374 8.02 7.08 34.02
N GLU A 375 8.63 8.14 34.53
CA GLU A 375 8.07 9.48 34.45
C GLU A 375 8.44 10.12 33.10
N LEU A 376 7.44 10.70 32.42
CA LEU A 376 7.65 11.39 31.15
C LEU A 376 8.24 12.80 31.39
N PRO A 377 9.24 13.23 30.60
CA PRO A 377 9.78 14.60 30.67
C PRO A 377 8.70 15.67 30.61
N GLY A 378 8.89 16.77 31.36
CA GLY A 378 7.92 17.87 31.46
C GLY A 378 7.56 18.49 30.11
N GLY A 379 8.52 18.56 29.18
CA GLY A 379 8.27 18.97 27.80
C GLY A 379 7.24 18.09 27.07
N LEU A 380 7.30 16.76 27.23
CA LEU A 380 6.33 15.84 26.63
C LEU A 380 4.94 15.94 27.28
N VAL A 381 4.89 16.14 28.61
CA VAL A 381 3.64 16.35 29.34
C VAL A 381 2.94 17.61 28.84
N ARG A 382 3.66 18.74 28.77
CA ARG A 382 3.13 20.01 28.26
C ARG A 382 2.67 19.86 26.81
N ARG A 383 3.45 19.20 25.97
CA ARG A 383 3.12 19.02 24.55
C ARG A 383 1.84 18.22 24.34
N LEU A 384 1.63 17.16 25.12
CA LEU A 384 0.40 16.38 25.03
C LEU A 384 -0.83 17.21 25.43
N GLN A 385 -0.67 18.08 26.44
CA GLN A 385 -1.70 19.04 26.81
C GLN A 385 -1.97 20.04 25.69
N ASP A 386 -0.94 20.57 25.03
CA ASP A 386 -1.10 21.48 23.89
C ASP A 386 -1.91 20.81 22.76
N ILE A 387 -1.64 19.53 22.46
CA ILE A 387 -2.40 18.77 21.45
C ILE A 387 -3.87 18.68 21.83
N ALA A 388 -4.17 18.41 23.10
CA ALA A 388 -5.53 18.33 23.61
C ALA A 388 -6.24 19.69 23.57
N ASP A 389 -5.56 20.77 23.94
CA ASP A 389 -6.14 22.12 23.94
C ASP A 389 -6.57 22.55 22.51
N HIS A 390 -5.85 22.09 21.48
CA HIS A 390 -6.24 22.29 20.07
C HIS A 390 -7.40 21.40 19.61
N ASN A 391 -7.73 20.34 20.36
CA ASN A 391 -8.68 19.28 19.99
C ASN A 391 -9.74 19.08 21.10
N GLU A 392 -10.33 20.18 21.59
CA GLU A 392 -11.45 20.16 22.55
C GLU A 392 -11.16 19.42 23.87
N GLY A 393 -9.90 19.45 24.32
CA GLY A 393 -9.44 18.78 25.54
C GLY A 393 -9.15 17.28 25.36
N GLN A 394 -9.16 16.78 24.12
CA GLN A 394 -8.93 15.38 23.78
C GLN A 394 -7.75 15.23 22.82
N VAL A 395 -7.00 14.14 22.92
CA VAL A 395 -5.88 13.85 22.02
C VAL A 395 -6.33 12.82 20.97
N PRO A 396 -6.29 13.13 19.67
CA PRO A 396 -6.55 12.16 18.61
C PRO A 396 -5.44 11.11 18.48
N LEU A 397 -5.76 9.82 18.68
CA LEU A 397 -4.76 8.74 18.66
C LEU A 397 -4.14 8.51 17.28
N HIS A 398 -4.90 8.75 16.21
CA HIS A 398 -4.44 8.57 14.83
C HIS A 398 -4.11 9.90 14.13
N GLY A 399 -3.76 10.91 14.94
CA GLY A 399 -3.34 12.23 14.50
C GLY A 399 -1.83 12.35 14.30
N ARG A 400 -1.43 13.25 13.41
CA ARG A 400 -0.01 13.52 13.12
C ARG A 400 0.74 13.99 14.36
N LEU A 401 0.15 14.88 15.17
CA LEU A 401 0.83 15.41 16.35
C LEU A 401 1.01 14.36 17.43
N PHE A 402 0.07 13.41 17.57
CA PHE A 402 0.23 12.31 18.52
C PHE A 402 1.29 11.30 18.04
N ALA A 403 1.33 10.98 16.74
CA ALA A 403 2.43 10.18 16.17
C ALA A 403 3.79 10.87 16.37
N GLU A 404 3.84 12.18 16.20
CA GLU A 404 5.05 12.97 16.47
C GLU A 404 5.40 12.91 17.95
N TRP A 405 4.43 13.06 18.86
CA TRP A 405 4.65 12.92 20.29
C TRP A 405 5.17 11.53 20.68
N LEU A 406 4.64 10.46 20.08
CA LEU A 406 5.12 9.08 20.25
C LEU A 406 6.56 8.89 19.78
N HIS A 407 6.96 9.53 18.67
CA HIS A 407 8.35 9.52 18.22
C HIS A 407 9.31 10.02 19.31
N TYR A 408 8.97 11.07 20.05
CA TYR A 408 9.84 11.54 21.13
C TYR A 408 9.67 10.75 22.43
N ALA A 409 8.53 10.09 22.64
CA ALA A 409 8.34 9.18 23.76
C ALA A 409 9.11 7.85 23.58
N PHE A 410 9.25 7.38 22.33
CA PHE A 410 9.91 6.12 21.92
C PHE A 410 10.79 6.35 20.68
N PRO A 411 11.97 6.98 20.85
CA PRO A 411 12.79 7.50 19.75
C PRO A 411 13.36 6.45 18.79
N HIS A 412 13.57 5.23 19.25
CA HIS A 412 14.14 4.15 18.43
C HIS A 412 13.07 3.26 17.80
N GLU A 413 11.83 3.32 18.27
CA GLU A 413 10.71 2.52 17.76
C GLU A 413 9.81 3.29 16.82
N CYS A 414 9.49 4.54 17.17
CA CYS A 414 8.47 5.32 16.49
C CYS A 414 9.07 6.27 15.45
N PRO A 415 8.67 6.17 14.17
CA PRO A 415 9.18 7.05 13.12
C PRO A 415 8.57 8.45 13.29
N TYR A 416 9.36 9.47 12.97
CA TYR A 416 8.89 10.85 12.91
C TYR A 416 7.92 11.02 11.73
N PRO A 417 6.71 11.55 11.95
CA PRO A 417 5.74 11.74 10.87
C PRO A 417 6.16 12.89 9.95
N LYS A 418 6.40 12.58 8.69
CA LYS A 418 6.66 13.57 7.64
C LYS A 418 5.45 13.74 6.73
N VAL A 419 5.25 14.97 6.25
CA VAL A 419 4.33 15.24 5.15
C VAL A 419 5.06 15.01 3.82
N PHE A 420 4.61 14.04 3.03
CA PHE A 420 5.26 13.65 1.77
C PHE A 420 4.61 14.34 0.59
N GLN A 421 5.43 14.92 -0.30
CA GLN A 421 4.95 15.46 -1.57
C GLN A 421 4.58 14.33 -2.55
N GLU A 422 5.39 13.27 -2.59
CA GLU A 422 5.17 12.09 -3.43
C GLU A 422 5.07 10.84 -2.57
N ALA A 423 3.83 10.40 -2.30
CA ALA A 423 3.44 9.15 -1.65
C ALA A 423 4.34 7.94 -1.98
N LYS A 424 4.59 7.76 -3.27
CA LYS A 424 5.37 6.68 -3.86
C LYS A 424 6.84 6.67 -3.42
N ALA A 425 7.37 7.74 -2.81
CA ALA A 425 8.72 7.77 -2.26
C ALA A 425 8.96 6.74 -1.16
N LEU A 426 7.90 6.24 -0.52
CA LEU A 426 7.97 5.15 0.47
C LEU A 426 7.86 3.76 -0.15
N THR A 427 7.97 3.62 -1.48
CA THR A 427 7.90 2.32 -2.16
C THR A 427 9.24 1.96 -2.81
N PRO A 428 9.71 0.71 -2.71
CA PRO A 428 10.94 0.27 -3.39
C PRO A 428 10.89 0.50 -4.92
N GLN A 429 9.70 0.35 -5.52
CA GLN A 429 9.46 0.50 -6.96
C GLN A 429 9.79 1.92 -7.45
N PHE A 430 9.53 2.95 -6.64
CA PHE A 430 9.87 4.33 -6.99
C PHE A 430 11.39 4.57 -7.08
N TRP A 431 12.16 3.82 -6.30
CA TRP A 431 13.61 3.94 -6.24
C TRP A 431 14.36 3.00 -7.17
N ALA A 432 13.67 2.05 -7.83
CA ALA A 432 14.28 1.03 -8.67
C ALA A 432 15.17 1.59 -9.82
N GLN A 433 14.90 2.83 -10.27
CA GLN A 433 15.67 3.52 -11.32
C GLN A 433 16.34 4.81 -10.81
N LYS A 434 16.27 5.10 -9.51
CA LYS A 434 16.83 6.31 -8.91
C LYS A 434 18.11 5.98 -8.13
N LYS A 435 18.96 7.00 -7.92
CA LYS A 435 20.16 6.87 -7.09
C LYS A 435 19.77 6.75 -5.61
N MET A 436 19.62 5.52 -5.13
CA MET A 436 19.35 5.23 -3.73
C MET A 436 20.63 5.26 -2.88
N SER A 437 21.77 4.86 -3.44
CA SER A 437 23.04 4.73 -2.71
C SER A 437 24.16 5.58 -3.30
N VAL A 438 25.17 5.86 -2.47
CA VAL A 438 26.42 6.56 -2.77
C VAL A 438 27.60 5.63 -2.53
N ASP A 439 28.71 5.86 -3.25
CA ASP A 439 29.91 5.04 -3.10
C ASP A 439 30.75 5.45 -1.88
N ALA A 440 31.83 4.70 -1.61
CA ALA A 440 32.66 4.95 -0.44
C ALA A 440 33.37 6.31 -0.45
N GLU A 441 33.71 6.86 -1.62
CA GLU A 441 34.39 8.15 -1.74
C GLU A 441 33.41 9.29 -1.45
N GLU A 442 32.22 9.24 -2.05
CA GLU A 442 31.15 10.21 -1.82
C GLU A 442 30.70 10.20 -0.34
N ARG A 443 30.63 9.04 0.32
CA ARG A 443 30.35 8.96 1.77
C ARG A 443 31.38 9.72 2.61
N LEU A 444 32.67 9.56 2.31
CA LEU A 444 33.75 10.25 3.03
C LEU A 444 33.74 11.76 2.76
N GLU A 445 33.42 12.17 1.53
CA GLU A 445 33.24 13.59 1.18
C GLU A 445 32.08 14.22 1.95
N ILE A 446 30.93 13.53 2.04
CA ILE A 446 29.78 14.00 2.81
C ILE A 446 30.13 14.07 4.30
N ALA A 447 30.79 13.04 4.84
CA ALA A 447 31.17 12.97 6.25
C ALA A 447 32.18 14.06 6.65
N SER A 448 33.10 14.42 5.75
CA SER A 448 34.10 15.48 5.99
C SER A 448 33.50 16.88 5.85
N THR A 449 32.63 17.10 4.87
CA THR A 449 31.93 18.38 4.67
C THR A 449 31.01 18.73 5.84
N ALA A 450 30.35 17.72 6.43
CA ALA A 450 29.52 17.90 7.62
C ALA A 450 30.31 18.42 8.84
N MET A 451 31.61 18.16 8.94
CA MET A 451 32.46 18.70 10.04
C MET A 451 32.87 20.16 9.84
N LEU A 452 32.80 20.70 8.62
CA LEU A 452 33.37 22.01 8.27
C LEU A 452 32.37 23.17 8.38
N GLN A 453 31.15 22.95 8.88
CA GLN A 453 30.23 24.05 9.14
C GLN A 453 30.73 24.89 10.34
N PRO A 454 31.01 26.19 10.17
CA PRO A 454 31.77 26.97 11.16
C PRO A 454 30.99 27.23 12.47
N GLU A 455 31.71 27.12 13.59
CA GLU A 455 31.29 27.39 14.99
C GLU A 455 30.98 28.87 15.30
N ASN A 456 30.39 29.63 14.38
CA ASN A 456 30.05 31.03 14.62
C ASN A 456 28.58 31.20 15.02
N ALA A 457 28.24 30.81 16.24
CA ALA A 457 27.13 31.39 17.00
C ALA A 457 27.18 30.96 18.48
N THR A 458 27.52 31.93 19.32
CA THR A 458 27.31 32.07 20.77
C THR A 458 26.78 30.86 21.54
N GLN A 459 27.58 30.47 22.55
CA GLN A 459 27.28 29.57 23.66
C GLN A 459 25.79 29.54 24.04
N ALA A 460 25.12 28.44 23.72
CA ALA A 460 23.92 28.04 24.42
C ALA A 460 24.33 27.47 25.78
N THR A 461 23.77 28.02 26.85
CA THR A 461 23.91 27.52 28.22
C THR A 461 23.49 26.04 28.33
N PRO A 462 24.28 25.17 28.97
CA PRO A 462 23.87 23.80 29.23
C PRO A 462 22.85 23.80 30.38
N GLY A 463 21.58 23.49 30.07
CA GLY A 463 20.53 23.32 31.09
C GLY A 463 19.11 23.77 30.74
N GLY A 464 18.85 24.24 29.52
CA GLY A 464 17.47 24.44 29.04
C GLY A 464 17.05 23.24 28.20
N GLU A 465 15.95 22.57 28.56
CA GLU A 465 15.22 21.68 27.64
C GLU A 465 15.16 22.39 26.29
N ALA A 466 15.83 21.85 25.26
CA ALA A 466 15.76 22.42 23.93
C ALA A 466 14.28 22.45 23.57
N GLU A 467 13.71 23.65 23.47
CA GLU A 467 12.31 23.86 23.14
C GLU A 467 12.12 23.26 21.75
N ILE A 468 11.63 22.03 21.71
CA ILE A 468 11.52 21.25 20.48
C ILE A 468 10.66 22.09 19.54
N ALA A 469 11.20 22.46 18.38
CA ALA A 469 10.50 23.30 17.43
C ALA A 469 9.50 22.43 16.64
N TRP A 470 8.23 22.44 17.05
CA TRP A 470 7.17 21.66 16.41
C TRP A 470 6.30 22.52 15.48
N SER A 471 5.74 21.89 14.44
CA SER A 471 4.60 22.46 13.71
C SER A 471 3.29 22.22 14.47
N SER A 472 2.38 23.20 14.49
CA SER A 472 1.03 23.09 15.07
C SER A 472 -0.01 22.52 14.10
N GLU A 473 0.37 22.15 12.88
CA GLU A 473 -0.57 21.65 11.88
C GLU A 473 -1.02 20.22 12.21
N GLU A 474 -2.27 20.05 12.64
CA GLU A 474 -2.87 18.74 12.90
C GLU A 474 -3.38 18.10 11.61
N LEU A 475 -3.04 16.82 11.40
CA LEU A 475 -3.53 16.03 10.29
C LEU A 475 -4.07 14.69 10.82
N LEU A 476 -5.37 14.49 10.66
CA LEU A 476 -6.05 13.29 11.11
C LEU A 476 -6.05 12.23 10.00
N HIS A 477 -5.19 11.21 10.15
CA HIS A 477 -5.01 10.17 9.14
C HIS A 477 -6.24 9.28 8.97
N ALA A 478 -6.95 9.01 10.07
CA ALA A 478 -8.15 8.17 10.08
C ALA A 478 -9.46 8.91 9.78
N HIS A 479 -9.46 10.26 9.74
CA HIS A 479 -10.67 11.06 9.58
C HIS A 479 -10.88 11.51 8.13
N GLU A 480 -12.10 11.34 7.61
CA GLU A 480 -12.50 11.89 6.31
C GLU A 480 -13.21 13.22 6.50
N ALA A 481 -12.81 14.24 5.73
CA ALA A 481 -13.50 15.52 5.77
C ALA A 481 -14.96 15.32 5.36
N PRO A 482 -15.93 15.94 6.05
CA PRO A 482 -17.33 15.78 5.69
C PRO A 482 -17.51 16.19 4.23
N ALA A 483 -18.04 15.27 3.41
CA ALA A 483 -18.31 15.52 2.01
C ALA A 483 -19.14 16.81 1.91
N ARG A 484 -18.52 17.87 1.38
CA ARG A 484 -19.15 19.19 1.26
C ARG A 484 -20.43 18.97 0.46
N LYS A 485 -21.60 18.96 1.14
CA LYS A 485 -22.91 18.80 0.49
C LYS A 485 -22.93 19.81 -0.65
N ARG A 486 -22.79 19.33 -1.90
CA ARG A 486 -22.86 20.22 -3.08
C ARG A 486 -24.19 20.92 -2.95
N GLY A 487 -24.15 22.22 -2.63
CA GLY A 487 -25.33 22.96 -2.19
C GLY A 487 -26.51 22.66 -3.10
N SER A 488 -27.62 22.25 -2.50
CA SER A 488 -28.88 21.90 -3.17
C SER A 488 -29.27 22.91 -4.25
N ALA A 489 -28.87 24.18 -4.09
CA ALA A 489 -29.01 25.26 -5.06
C ALA A 489 -28.39 24.96 -6.44
N ARG A 490 -27.20 24.33 -6.54
CA ARG A 490 -26.58 24.03 -7.85
C ARG A 490 -27.28 22.88 -8.57
N VAL A 491 -27.79 21.90 -7.81
CA VAL A 491 -28.57 20.78 -8.37
C VAL A 491 -29.93 21.30 -8.84
N ALA A 492 -30.60 22.12 -8.02
CA ALA A 492 -31.85 22.78 -8.41
C ALA A 492 -31.69 23.65 -9.66
N LEU A 493 -30.60 24.44 -9.74
CA LEU A 493 -30.32 25.28 -10.92
C LEU A 493 -30.11 24.44 -12.19
N ARG A 494 -29.41 23.28 -12.08
CA ARG A 494 -29.25 22.35 -13.21
C ARG A 494 -30.56 21.71 -13.64
N CYS A 495 -31.39 21.27 -12.69
CA CYS A 495 -32.71 20.72 -13.02
C CYS A 495 -33.61 21.76 -13.69
N VAL A 496 -33.62 23.01 -13.20
CA VAL A 496 -34.39 24.11 -13.80
C VAL A 496 -33.89 24.41 -15.22
N MET A 497 -32.58 24.46 -15.44
CA MET A 497 -31.99 24.67 -16.76
C MET A 497 -32.36 23.54 -17.74
N GLN A 498 -32.30 22.29 -17.29
CA GLN A 498 -32.67 21.13 -18.12
C GLN A 498 -34.17 21.14 -18.45
N LEU A 499 -35.04 21.48 -17.50
CA LEU A 499 -36.49 21.61 -17.72
C LEU A 499 -36.81 22.74 -18.69
N ALA A 500 -36.14 23.88 -18.58
CA ALA A 500 -36.31 25.00 -19.51
C ALA A 500 -35.91 24.63 -20.94
N LEU A 501 -34.82 23.87 -21.10
CA LEU A 501 -34.34 23.41 -22.39
C LEU A 501 -35.31 22.39 -23.03
N LEU A 502 -35.84 21.47 -22.22
CA LEU A 502 -36.84 20.48 -22.65
C LEU A 502 -38.15 21.15 -23.07
N LEU A 503 -38.62 22.13 -22.30
CA LEU A 503 -39.79 22.95 -22.65
C LEU A 503 -39.56 23.79 -23.92
N GLY A 504 -38.34 24.30 -24.13
CA GLY A 504 -37.95 24.99 -25.34
C GLY A 504 -38.03 24.09 -26.58
N VAL A 505 -37.51 22.86 -26.48
CA VAL A 505 -37.60 21.86 -27.56
C VAL A 505 -39.05 21.47 -27.83
N LEU A 506 -39.86 21.25 -26.81
CA LEU A 506 -41.28 20.93 -26.96
C LEU A 506 -42.08 22.06 -27.61
N ARG A 507 -41.78 23.33 -27.26
CA ARG A 507 -42.39 24.49 -27.92
C ARG A 507 -41.98 24.63 -29.37
N ALA A 508 -40.70 24.39 -29.68
CA ALA A 508 -40.22 24.39 -31.06
C ALA A 508 -40.93 23.31 -31.87
N ALA A 509 -41.02 22.08 -31.34
CA ALA A 509 -41.73 20.97 -31.98
C ALA A 509 -43.22 21.25 -32.18
N ALA A 510 -43.90 21.83 -31.19
CA ALA A 510 -45.31 22.22 -31.30
C ALA A 510 -45.53 23.33 -32.34
N GLY A 511 -44.64 24.33 -32.40
CA GLY A 511 -44.66 25.38 -33.41
C GLY A 511 -44.46 24.82 -34.82
N SER A 512 -43.48 23.92 -35.00
CA SER A 512 -43.25 23.22 -36.27
C SER A 512 -44.45 22.36 -36.68
N TRP A 513 -45.13 21.73 -35.73
CA TRP A 513 -46.33 20.94 -36.00
C TRP A 513 -47.52 21.82 -36.44
N GLN A 514 -47.68 23.00 -35.84
CA GLN A 514 -48.73 23.95 -36.22
C GLN A 514 -48.49 24.55 -37.60
N THR A 515 -47.25 24.86 -37.97
CA THR A 515 -46.91 25.36 -39.32
C THR A 515 -47.07 24.27 -40.39
N LEU A 516 -46.69 23.02 -40.09
CA LEU A 516 -46.97 21.88 -40.97
C LEU A 516 -48.48 21.67 -41.18
N ARG A 517 -49.29 21.82 -40.13
CA ARG A 517 -50.75 21.72 -40.22
C ARG A 517 -51.39 22.87 -41.01
N SER A 518 -50.86 24.09 -40.93
CA SER A 518 -51.34 25.22 -41.73
C SER A 518 -50.95 25.09 -43.21
N MET A 519 -49.79 24.51 -43.51
CA MET A 519 -49.37 24.20 -44.88
C MET A 519 -50.20 23.06 -45.50
N ALA A 520 -50.55 22.02 -44.71
CA ALA A 520 -51.46 20.97 -45.14
C ALA A 520 -52.90 21.49 -45.39
N GLY A 521 -53.34 22.54 -44.69
CA GLY A 521 -54.64 23.19 -44.90
C GLY A 521 -54.73 24.06 -46.17
N PHE A 522 -53.61 24.40 -46.81
CA PHE A 522 -53.57 25.16 -48.06
C PHE A 522 -53.54 24.28 -49.32
N GLY A 523 -53.21 22.98 -49.19
CA GLY A 523 -53.18 22.03 -50.31
C GLY A 523 -54.57 21.65 -50.86
N ASP A 524 -55.62 21.81 -50.07
CA ASP A 524 -56.98 21.36 -50.43
C ASP A 524 -57.81 22.44 -51.18
N LYS A 525 -57.28 23.67 -51.30
CA LYS A 525 -57.94 24.76 -52.07
C LYS A 525 -57.33 25.01 -53.45
N ALA A 526 -56.15 24.45 -53.75
CA ALA A 526 -55.51 24.60 -55.06
C ALA A 526 -55.87 23.47 -56.06
N ALA A 527 -56.46 22.36 -55.60
CA ALA A 527 -56.84 21.22 -56.46
C ALA A 527 -58.26 21.32 -57.08
N LYS A 528 -59.00 22.42 -56.87
CA LYS A 528 -60.36 22.62 -57.40
C LYS A 528 -60.52 23.72 -58.46
N ALA A 529 -59.43 24.26 -58.99
CA ALA A 529 -59.48 25.30 -60.03
C ALA A 529 -58.49 25.01 -61.17
N ALA A 530 -58.72 23.92 -61.91
CA ALA A 530 -58.12 23.70 -63.22
C ALA A 530 -58.91 22.67 -64.06
N LEU A 531 -60.09 23.09 -64.52
CA LEU A 531 -60.67 22.73 -65.82
C LEU A 531 -61.30 24.04 -66.34
N PRO A 532 -61.15 24.40 -67.62
CA PRO A 532 -62.16 23.93 -68.56
C PRO A 532 -61.74 23.77 -70.04
N PHE A 533 -62.60 23.03 -70.76
CA PHE A 533 -62.79 22.86 -72.21
C PHE A 533 -61.80 22.03 -73.01
#